data_AF-A0A7V1SPV0-F1
#
_entry.id   AF-A0A7V1SPV0-F1
#
_cell.length_a   1.000
_cell.length_b   1.000
_cell.length_c   1.000
_cell.angle_alpha   90.00
_cell.angle_beta   90.00
_cell.angle_gamma   90.00
#
_symmetry.space_group_name_H-M   'P 1'
#
loop_
_entity.id
_entity.type
_entity.pdbx_description
1 polymer ?
#
loop_
_entity_poly.entity_id
_entity_poly.type
_entity_poly.pdbx_seq_one_letter_code
_entity_poly.pdbx_strand_id
1 'polypeptide(L)'
;GGYLNTATALADEFLTKGKLIVYTKGVHEPRTDYFATDSGSYQQGKLTVIIDEYSASASEILAGAMQDLDRGTIVGRRSFGKGLVQQQFPFGDGTAINLTVARYYTPSGRSIQKSYKNGAASYRDELANRIRKGELLNAGSNLTDSAFAGASTFHTAKGRKVFSRGGIMPDVFVPADTSQATQLITDLTDNMLFSAYALDKLQPVLARYPTADAFIKQYNIDEATLKDFVLYAYKTIKRIDAHELQESKPAIKNILKASAARLKWGNNAYFRVLNNADETFKTAAKQ
;
A
#
# COMPACT_ATOMS: atom_id res chain seq x y z
N GLY A 1 -2.70 4.47 6.59
CA GLY A 1 -3.38 5.47 7.44
C GLY A 1 -3.00 5.29 8.88
N GLY A 2 -3.68 5.97 9.81
CA GLY A 2 -3.40 5.90 11.24
C GLY A 2 -3.25 7.27 11.89
N TYR A 3 -2.66 7.31 13.09
CA TYR A 3 -2.41 8.54 13.84
C TYR A 3 -1.20 9.31 13.29
N LEU A 4 -1.29 10.64 13.29
CA LEU A 4 -0.21 11.52 12.86
C LEU A 4 1.06 11.27 13.69
N ASN A 5 0.93 11.17 15.01
CA ASN A 5 2.07 10.96 15.91
C ASN A 5 2.80 9.65 15.64
N THR A 6 2.07 8.60 15.25
CA THR A 6 2.68 7.32 14.86
C THR A 6 3.46 7.46 13.55
N ALA A 7 2.93 8.21 12.57
CA ALA A 7 3.66 8.45 11.33
C ALA A 7 4.89 9.33 11.53
N THR A 8 4.84 10.34 12.41
CA THR A 8 6.01 11.17 12.72
C THR A 8 7.06 10.38 13.49
N ALA A 9 6.67 9.56 14.46
CA ALA A 9 7.59 8.68 15.17
C ALA A 9 8.25 7.66 14.22
N LEU A 10 7.48 7.06 13.31
CA LEU A 10 8.04 6.15 12.32
C LEU A 10 8.96 6.87 11.31
N ALA A 11 8.64 8.10 10.91
CA ALA A 11 9.52 8.89 10.06
C ALA A 11 10.84 9.26 10.79
N ASP A 12 10.77 9.49 12.10
CA ASP A 12 11.91 9.81 12.95
C ASP A 12 12.98 8.70 12.97
N GLU A 13 12.55 7.44 12.90
CA GLU A 13 13.45 6.29 12.78
C GLU A 13 14.44 6.40 11.61
N PHE A 14 14.06 7.12 10.56
CA PHE A 14 14.82 7.22 9.32
C PHE A 14 15.48 8.57 9.09
N LEU A 15 15.16 9.60 9.90
CA LEU A 15 15.58 10.97 9.65
C LEU A 15 16.55 11.47 10.71
N THR A 16 17.41 12.39 10.29
CA THR A 16 18.34 13.06 11.21
C THR A 16 17.63 14.19 11.95
N LYS A 17 18.12 14.50 13.15
CA LYS A 17 17.59 15.55 14.03
C LYS A 17 17.37 16.87 13.30
N GLY A 18 16.22 17.50 13.57
CA GLY A 18 15.85 18.81 13.06
C GLY A 18 15.29 18.81 11.63
N LYS A 19 15.19 17.65 10.97
CA LYS A 19 14.49 17.57 9.68
C LYS A 19 12.97 17.68 9.90
N LEU A 20 12.33 18.61 9.18
CA LEU A 20 10.88 18.73 9.18
C LEU A 20 10.28 17.46 8.56
N ILE A 21 9.38 16.80 9.27
CA ILE A 21 8.66 15.61 8.79
C ILE A 21 7.39 16.07 8.07
N VAL A 22 6.62 16.91 8.73
CA VAL A 22 5.32 17.41 8.27
C VAL A 22 4.97 18.65 9.07
N TYR A 23 4.15 19.53 8.51
CA TYR A 23 3.48 20.55 9.30
C TYR A 23 1.99 20.60 8.99
N THR A 24 1.21 21.03 9.97
CA THR A 24 -0.23 21.24 9.84
C THR A 24 -0.54 22.72 9.88
N LYS A 25 -1.52 23.17 9.08
CA LYS A 25 -2.02 24.55 9.12
C LYS A 25 -3.49 24.58 8.69
N GLY A 26 -4.31 25.30 9.44
CA GLY A 26 -5.72 25.53 9.13
C GLY A 26 -6.03 27.00 8.90
N VAL A 27 -7.32 27.29 8.71
CA VAL A 27 -7.83 28.67 8.65
C VAL A 27 -7.85 29.28 10.06
N HIS A 28 -8.32 28.49 11.03
CA HIS A 28 -8.40 28.86 12.45
C HIS A 28 -7.44 28.03 13.33
N GLU A 29 -6.62 27.19 12.72
CA GLU A 29 -5.60 26.40 13.41
C GLU A 29 -4.21 26.97 13.06
N PRO A 30 -3.39 27.34 14.06
CA PRO A 30 -2.03 27.82 13.82
C PRO A 30 -1.17 26.75 13.16
N ARG A 31 -0.03 27.18 12.63
CA ARG A 31 0.95 26.24 12.08
C ARG A 31 1.60 25.44 13.22
N THR A 32 1.63 24.12 13.08
CA THR A 32 2.34 23.22 13.99
C THR A 32 3.30 22.35 13.17
N ASP A 33 4.58 22.39 13.54
CA ASP A 33 5.64 21.66 12.86
C ASP A 33 6.05 20.43 13.65
N TYR A 34 6.29 19.33 12.94
CA TYR A 34 6.75 18.07 13.52
C TYR A 34 8.13 17.77 12.95
N PHE A 35 9.14 17.74 13.81
CA PHE A 35 10.54 17.53 13.43
C PHE A 35 11.03 16.16 13.90
N ALA A 36 11.99 15.61 13.15
CA ALA A 36 12.77 14.46 13.58
C ALA A 36 13.68 14.81 14.76
N THR A 37 13.87 13.86 15.66
CA THR A 37 14.74 13.89 16.83
C THR A 37 16.05 13.13 16.54
N ASP A 38 16.82 12.83 17.59
CA ASP A 38 18.02 11.98 17.52
C ASP A 38 17.76 10.53 17.95
N SER A 39 16.49 10.13 18.14
CA SER A 39 16.14 8.79 18.64
C SER A 39 16.14 7.68 17.58
N GLY A 40 16.14 8.03 16.29
CA GLY A 40 15.94 7.06 15.21
C GLY A 40 17.08 6.06 15.00
N SER A 41 16.72 4.81 14.74
CA SER A 41 17.65 3.68 14.65
C SER A 41 18.22 3.39 13.25
N TYR A 42 17.60 3.90 12.18
CA TYR A 42 17.97 3.60 10.78
C TYR A 42 18.07 4.88 9.92
N GLN A 43 18.82 5.86 10.41
CA GLN A 43 19.01 7.15 9.73
C GLN A 43 19.86 7.07 8.46
N GLN A 44 20.63 5.99 8.29
CA GLN A 44 21.52 5.75 7.15
C GLN A 44 21.18 4.44 6.43
N GLY A 45 21.73 4.25 5.22
CA GLY A 45 21.47 3.08 4.38
C GLY A 45 20.31 3.26 3.39
N LYS A 46 20.15 2.30 2.49
CA LYS A 46 19.10 2.33 1.47
C LYS A 46 17.72 2.18 2.11
N LEU A 47 16.78 2.98 1.64
CA LEU A 47 15.37 2.93 2.06
C LEU A 47 14.48 3.10 0.84
N THR A 48 13.51 2.19 0.72
CA THR A 48 12.48 2.23 -0.31
C THR A 48 11.12 2.14 0.39
N VAL A 49 10.19 3.00 0.00
CA VAL A 49 8.82 2.99 0.52
C VAL A 49 7.90 2.58 -0.61
N ILE A 50 7.14 1.50 -0.40
CA ILE A 50 6.15 1.03 -1.37
C ILE A 50 4.81 1.68 -1.04
N ILE A 51 4.15 2.24 -2.06
CA ILE A 51 2.82 2.84 -1.96
C ILE A 51 1.91 2.38 -3.10
N ASP A 52 0.62 2.50 -2.87
CA ASP A 52 -0.44 2.26 -3.83
C ASP A 52 -1.55 3.31 -3.70
N GLU A 53 -2.58 3.21 -4.53
CA GLU A 53 -3.76 4.09 -4.56
C GLU A 53 -4.58 4.12 -3.26
N TYR A 54 -4.40 3.12 -2.39
CA TYR A 54 -5.08 3.00 -1.09
C TYR A 54 -4.24 3.58 0.06
N SER A 55 -2.96 3.86 -0.19
CA SER A 55 -2.08 4.52 0.76
C SER A 55 -2.60 5.93 1.04
N ALA A 56 -3.01 6.19 2.28
CA ALA A 56 -3.71 7.43 2.64
C ALA A 56 -3.30 7.96 4.02
N SER A 57 -3.46 9.28 4.22
CA SER A 57 -3.32 9.97 5.51
C SER A 57 -1.91 9.78 6.10
N ALA A 58 -1.78 9.20 7.30
CA ALA A 58 -0.50 8.97 7.97
C ALA A 58 0.56 8.25 7.10
N SER A 59 0.13 7.35 6.20
CA SER A 59 1.06 6.70 5.25
C SER A 59 1.66 7.70 4.25
N GLU A 60 0.89 8.71 3.86
CA GLU A 60 1.33 9.75 2.93
C GLU A 60 2.21 10.81 3.61
N ILE A 61 2.06 10.98 4.93
CA ILE A 61 2.99 11.79 5.74
C ILE A 61 4.38 11.14 5.69
N LEU A 62 4.47 9.85 5.99
CA LEU A 62 5.72 9.10 5.94
C LEU A 62 6.33 9.14 4.52
N ALA A 63 5.56 8.76 3.50
CA ALA A 63 6.05 8.74 2.12
C ALA A 63 6.47 10.14 1.63
N GLY A 64 5.69 11.17 1.93
CA GLY A 64 6.02 12.55 1.58
C GLY A 64 7.28 13.06 2.28
N ALA A 65 7.48 12.73 3.55
CA ALA A 65 8.70 13.10 4.28
C ALA A 65 9.94 12.40 3.68
N MET A 66 9.85 11.09 3.41
CA MET A 66 10.96 10.33 2.82
C MET A 66 11.30 10.83 1.41
N GLN A 67 10.30 11.17 0.61
CA GLN A 67 10.47 11.67 -0.75
C GLN A 67 11.06 13.08 -0.77
N ASP A 68 10.44 14.01 -0.05
CA ASP A 68 10.81 15.43 -0.08
C ASP A 68 12.20 15.68 0.52
N LEU A 69 12.64 14.86 1.47
CA LEU A 69 13.97 14.95 2.07
C LEU A 69 15.02 14.10 1.33
N ASP A 70 14.63 13.43 0.25
CA ASP A 70 15.46 12.48 -0.50
C ASP A 70 16.09 11.39 0.38
N ARG A 71 15.37 10.97 1.43
CA ARG A 71 15.80 9.92 2.36
C ARG A 71 15.52 8.53 1.80
N GLY A 72 14.45 8.37 1.05
CA GLY A 72 14.10 7.10 0.40
C GLY A 72 13.47 7.29 -0.97
N THR A 73 13.42 6.20 -1.73
CA THR A 73 12.75 6.15 -3.03
C THR A 73 11.32 5.66 -2.85
N ILE A 74 10.35 6.34 -3.46
CA ILE A 74 8.95 5.93 -3.45
C ILE A 74 8.66 5.07 -4.68
N VAL A 75 8.14 3.86 -4.47
CA VAL A 75 7.89 2.88 -5.54
C VAL A 75 6.44 2.43 -5.51
N GLY A 76 5.82 2.27 -6.68
CA GLY A 76 4.47 1.72 -6.81
C GLY A 76 3.55 2.65 -7.60
N ARG A 77 2.42 3.05 -7.01
CA ARG A 77 1.39 3.88 -7.68
C ARG A 77 1.05 5.11 -6.84
N ARG A 78 0.46 6.12 -7.49
CA ARG A 78 0.06 7.36 -6.81
C ARG A 78 -0.88 7.06 -5.65
N SER A 79 -0.59 7.64 -4.49
CA SER A 79 -1.37 7.50 -3.26
C SER A 79 -2.74 8.16 -3.34
N PHE A 80 -3.55 8.01 -2.28
CA PHE A 80 -4.94 8.46 -2.28
C PHE A 80 -5.11 10.00 -2.33
N GLY A 81 -4.25 10.76 -1.67
CA GLY A 81 -4.33 12.22 -1.56
C GLY A 81 -5.19 12.76 -0.42
N LYS A 82 -5.16 12.15 0.77
CA LYS A 82 -5.94 12.60 1.95
C LYS A 82 -5.10 13.49 2.89
N GLY A 83 -4.78 14.70 2.43
CA GLY A 83 -4.08 15.78 3.14
C GLY A 83 -4.80 16.49 4.29
N LEU A 84 -5.73 15.83 5.01
CA LEU A 84 -6.60 16.48 6.01
C LEU A 84 -6.31 16.05 7.45
N VAL A 85 -6.41 17.00 8.37
CA VAL A 85 -6.40 16.78 9.82
C VAL A 85 -7.84 16.89 10.34
N GLN A 86 -8.29 15.84 11.02
CA GLN A 86 -9.61 15.76 11.63
C GLN A 86 -9.47 15.76 13.15
N GLN A 87 -10.35 16.50 13.82
CA GLN A 87 -10.44 16.57 15.26
C GLN A 87 -11.87 16.23 15.71
N GLN A 88 -11.97 15.51 16.82
CA GLN A 88 -13.23 15.10 17.41
C GLN A 88 -13.69 16.14 18.43
N PHE A 89 -14.93 16.61 18.32
CA PHE A 89 -15.57 17.55 19.23
C PHE A 89 -16.74 16.85 19.92
N PRO A 90 -16.61 16.49 21.22
CA PRO A 90 -17.65 15.76 21.94
C PRO A 90 -18.82 16.68 22.35
N PHE A 91 -20.03 16.13 22.40
CA PHE A 91 -21.25 16.85 22.82
C PHE A 91 -21.69 16.56 24.26
N GLY A 92 -20.88 15.83 25.03
CA GLY A 92 -21.13 15.53 26.46
C GLY A 92 -22.11 14.38 26.72
N ASP A 93 -22.91 13.98 25.73
CA ASP A 93 -23.82 12.83 25.74
C ASP A 93 -23.17 11.52 25.22
N GLY A 94 -21.85 11.53 25.04
CA GLY A 94 -21.08 10.45 24.44
C GLY A 94 -21.02 10.49 22.91
N THR A 95 -21.78 11.40 22.26
CA THR A 95 -21.66 11.64 20.82
C THR A 95 -20.57 12.68 20.52
N ALA A 96 -20.11 12.71 19.27
CA ALA A 96 -19.11 13.68 18.83
C ALA A 96 -19.20 13.94 17.32
N ILE A 97 -18.72 15.10 16.90
CA ILE A 97 -18.49 15.43 15.49
C ILE A 97 -17.00 15.35 15.16
N ASN A 98 -16.66 14.71 14.04
CA ASN A 98 -15.31 14.76 13.46
C ASN A 98 -15.25 15.88 12.43
N LEU A 99 -14.57 16.97 12.79
CA LEU A 99 -14.44 18.14 11.93
C LEU A 99 -13.03 18.22 11.35
N THR A 100 -12.95 18.58 10.06
CA THR A 100 -11.66 18.87 9.43
C THR A 100 -11.23 20.28 9.79
N VAL A 101 -10.13 20.41 10.53
CA VAL A 101 -9.67 21.70 11.08
C VAL A 101 -8.43 22.24 10.37
N ALA A 102 -7.62 21.36 9.78
CA ALA A 102 -6.38 21.74 9.12
C ALA A 102 -6.03 20.83 7.93
N ARG A 103 -5.03 21.27 7.16
CA ARG A 103 -4.33 20.43 6.19
C ARG A 103 -2.93 20.15 6.68
N TYR A 104 -2.38 19.00 6.29
CA TYR A 104 -0.95 18.77 6.42
C TYR A 104 -0.22 19.04 5.11
N TYR A 105 1.05 19.38 5.26
CA TYR A 105 1.97 19.78 4.21
C TYR A 105 3.29 19.05 4.41
N THR A 106 3.87 18.56 3.32
CA THR A 106 5.14 17.83 3.34
C THR A 106 6.32 18.82 3.48
N PRO A 107 7.56 18.34 3.68
CA PRO A 107 8.71 19.22 3.93
C PRO A 107 9.00 20.25 2.83
N SER A 108 8.69 19.95 1.57
CA SER A 108 8.81 20.92 0.48
C SER A 108 7.74 22.03 0.49
N GLY A 109 6.74 21.94 1.38
CA GLY A 109 5.64 22.90 1.51
C GLY A 109 4.42 22.58 0.66
N ARG A 110 4.40 21.44 -0.04
CA ARG A 110 3.24 21.03 -0.84
C ARG A 110 2.14 20.41 0.02
N SER A 111 0.89 20.73 -0.30
CA SER A 111 -0.25 19.96 0.16
C SER A 111 -0.55 18.88 -0.87
N ILE A 112 -0.72 17.64 -0.40
CA ILE A 112 -1.06 16.49 -1.26
C ILE A 112 -2.57 16.25 -1.38
N GLN A 113 -3.38 17.11 -0.74
CA GLN A 113 -4.83 16.98 -0.72
C GLN A 113 -5.43 16.98 -2.13
N LYS A 114 -6.15 15.92 -2.49
CA LYS A 114 -6.91 15.88 -3.74
C LYS A 114 -8.09 16.83 -3.73
N SER A 115 -8.47 17.29 -4.91
CA SER A 115 -9.42 18.40 -5.10
C SER A 115 -10.86 18.04 -4.69
N TYR A 116 -11.55 19.02 -4.12
CA TYR A 116 -13.00 19.00 -3.89
C TYR A 116 -13.79 19.82 -4.93
N LYS A 117 -13.11 20.43 -5.92
CA LYS A 117 -13.70 21.41 -6.85
C LYS A 117 -14.97 20.91 -7.54
N ASN A 118 -15.05 19.61 -7.81
CA ASN A 118 -16.16 18.98 -8.53
C ASN A 118 -17.14 18.24 -7.59
N GLY A 119 -17.12 18.57 -6.29
CA GLY A 119 -18.03 18.02 -5.30
C GLY A 119 -17.63 16.66 -4.73
N ALA A 120 -18.41 16.20 -3.75
CA ALA A 120 -18.14 14.99 -2.98
C ALA A 120 -18.21 13.70 -3.80
N ALA A 121 -19.12 13.63 -4.78
CA ALA A 121 -19.22 12.48 -5.68
C ALA A 121 -17.93 12.30 -6.48
N SER A 122 -17.45 13.37 -7.13
CA SER A 122 -16.18 13.33 -7.86
C SER A 122 -15.00 12.94 -6.97
N TYR A 123 -14.95 13.40 -5.71
CA TYR A 123 -13.90 13.03 -4.76
C TYR A 123 -13.89 11.53 -4.44
N ARG A 124 -15.09 10.93 -4.28
CA ARG A 124 -15.27 9.50 -3.99
C ARG A 124 -14.97 8.64 -5.22
N ASP A 125 -15.47 9.05 -6.38
CA ASP A 125 -15.33 8.32 -7.64
C ASP A 125 -13.97 8.53 -8.31
N GLU A 126 -13.10 9.36 -7.73
CA GLU A 126 -11.82 9.71 -8.30
C GLU A 126 -10.98 8.46 -8.61
N LEU A 127 -10.91 7.47 -7.71
CA LEU A 127 -10.19 6.23 -8.00
C LEU A 127 -10.77 5.45 -9.20
N ALA A 128 -12.10 5.32 -9.26
CA ALA A 128 -12.74 4.68 -10.40
C ALA A 128 -12.46 5.43 -11.72
N ASN A 129 -12.39 6.76 -11.67
CA ASN A 129 -12.01 7.58 -12.83
C ASN A 129 -10.56 7.35 -13.25
N ARG A 130 -9.62 7.25 -12.30
CA ARG A 130 -8.20 6.94 -12.55
C ARG A 130 -8.05 5.61 -13.27
N ILE A 131 -8.76 4.58 -12.79
CA ILE A 131 -8.80 3.25 -13.39
C ILE A 131 -9.34 3.31 -14.81
N ARG A 132 -10.49 3.97 -15.03
CA ARG A 132 -11.08 4.13 -16.38
C ARG A 132 -10.15 4.84 -17.37
N LYS A 133 -9.32 5.76 -16.89
CA LYS A 133 -8.33 6.48 -17.70
C LYS A 133 -7.02 5.71 -17.89
N GLY A 134 -6.87 4.54 -17.28
CA GLY A 134 -5.66 3.73 -17.35
C GLY A 134 -4.48 4.32 -16.60
N GLU A 135 -4.69 5.16 -15.58
CA GLU A 135 -3.61 5.69 -14.72
C GLU A 135 -2.83 4.54 -14.07
N LEU A 136 -3.54 3.57 -13.51
CA LEU A 136 -2.91 2.45 -12.80
C LEU A 136 -2.11 1.53 -13.73
N LEU A 137 -2.27 1.65 -15.06
CA LEU A 137 -1.73 0.71 -16.03
C LEU A 137 -0.52 1.28 -16.80
N ASN A 138 -0.37 2.60 -16.90
CA ASN A 138 0.63 3.23 -17.76
C ASN A 138 1.34 4.40 -17.09
N ALA A 139 2.67 4.47 -17.17
CA ALA A 139 3.44 5.56 -16.56
C ALA A 139 3.13 6.94 -17.17
N GLY A 140 2.83 6.99 -18.48
CA GLY A 140 2.57 8.22 -19.22
C GLY A 140 1.29 8.94 -18.81
N SER A 141 0.27 8.23 -18.30
CA SER A 141 -1.00 8.82 -17.87
C SER A 141 -0.94 9.47 -16.48
N ASN A 142 0.08 9.17 -15.67
CA ASN A 142 0.22 9.66 -14.29
C ASN A 142 0.56 11.14 -14.19
N LEU A 143 1.41 11.66 -15.09
CA LEU A 143 1.83 13.06 -15.11
C LEU A 143 0.88 13.96 -15.90
N THR A 144 0.09 13.38 -16.81
CA THR A 144 -0.97 14.06 -17.56
C THR A 144 -2.34 13.91 -16.90
N ASP A 145 -2.42 13.28 -15.71
CA ASP A 145 -3.67 13.15 -14.99
C ASP A 145 -4.21 14.54 -14.63
N SER A 146 -5.47 14.76 -15.00
CA SER A 146 -6.33 15.84 -14.53
C SER A 146 -6.20 16.17 -13.03
N ALA A 147 -5.84 15.21 -12.18
CA ALA A 147 -5.57 15.43 -10.76
C ALA A 147 -4.39 16.40 -10.49
N PHE A 148 -3.41 16.47 -11.40
CA PHE A 148 -2.28 17.41 -11.36
C PHE A 148 -2.45 18.59 -12.31
N ALA A 149 -3.56 18.69 -13.05
CA ALA A 149 -3.85 19.87 -13.84
C ALA A 149 -3.94 21.10 -12.93
N GLY A 150 -3.02 22.05 -13.13
CA GLY A 150 -2.87 23.22 -12.26
C GLY A 150 -2.26 22.92 -10.89
N ALA A 151 -1.56 21.79 -10.71
CA ALA A 151 -0.70 21.55 -9.57
C ALA A 151 0.51 22.47 -9.61
N SER A 152 0.81 23.12 -8.48
CA SER A 152 2.07 23.83 -8.32
C SER A 152 3.23 22.84 -8.23
N THR A 153 4.35 23.23 -8.81
CA THR A 153 5.60 22.48 -8.75
C THR A 153 6.39 22.88 -7.50
N PHE A 154 6.96 21.88 -6.85
CA PHE A 154 7.84 21.97 -5.69
C PHE A 154 9.09 21.14 -5.96
N HIS A 155 10.06 21.21 -5.06
CA HIS A 155 11.31 20.46 -5.19
C HIS A 155 11.66 19.75 -3.89
N THR A 156 12.20 18.54 -4.02
CA THR A 156 12.84 17.83 -2.91
C THR A 156 14.12 18.57 -2.46
N ALA A 157 14.70 18.17 -1.33
CA ALA A 157 15.92 18.76 -0.79
C ALA A 157 17.11 18.71 -1.78
N LYS A 158 17.15 17.72 -2.66
CA LYS A 158 18.15 17.55 -3.74
C LYS A 158 17.65 18.06 -5.11
N GLY A 159 16.52 18.75 -5.16
CA GLY A 159 16.04 19.43 -6.37
C GLY A 159 15.20 18.57 -7.31
N ARG A 160 14.77 17.35 -6.93
CA ARG A 160 13.85 16.57 -7.78
C ARG A 160 12.49 17.24 -7.81
N LYS A 161 11.86 17.25 -8.99
CA LYS A 161 10.53 17.85 -9.17
C LYS A 161 9.46 17.01 -8.48
N VAL A 162 8.64 17.65 -7.65
CA VAL A 162 7.47 17.05 -7.00
C VAL A 162 6.26 17.97 -7.13
N PHE A 163 5.05 17.41 -7.07
CA PHE A 163 3.82 18.15 -7.36
C PHE A 163 2.91 18.21 -6.13
N SER A 164 2.23 19.34 -5.96
CA SER A 164 1.07 19.42 -5.04
C SER A 164 -0.14 18.67 -5.58
N ARG A 165 -1.11 18.42 -4.68
CA ARG A 165 -2.40 17.76 -4.92
C ARG A 165 -2.28 16.30 -5.36
N GLY A 166 -3.39 15.57 -5.32
CA GLY A 166 -3.50 14.23 -5.91
C GLY A 166 -2.77 13.10 -5.16
N GLY A 167 -2.16 13.36 -4.00
CA GLY A 167 -1.35 12.37 -3.29
C GLY A 167 0.13 12.42 -3.65
N ILE A 168 0.88 11.45 -3.13
CA ILE A 168 2.28 11.20 -3.41
C ILE A 168 2.38 10.44 -4.72
N MET A 169 3.00 11.07 -5.71
CA MET A 169 3.42 10.41 -6.95
C MET A 169 4.70 9.60 -6.66
N PRO A 170 4.76 8.30 -7.00
CA PRO A 170 5.99 7.52 -6.83
C PRO A 170 7.13 8.05 -7.69
N ASP A 171 8.37 7.87 -7.21
CA ASP A 171 9.58 8.12 -8.00
C ASP A 171 9.76 7.04 -9.07
N VAL A 172 9.38 5.79 -8.75
CA VAL A 172 9.37 4.65 -9.67
C VAL A 172 7.96 4.07 -9.76
N PHE A 173 7.33 4.28 -10.91
CA PHE A 173 6.00 3.74 -11.18
C PHE A 173 6.05 2.24 -11.47
N VAL A 174 5.14 1.49 -10.85
CA VAL A 174 4.88 0.08 -11.16
C VAL A 174 3.40 -0.09 -11.47
N PRO A 175 3.04 -0.56 -12.69
CA PRO A 175 1.64 -0.72 -13.07
C PRO A 175 0.94 -1.76 -12.18
N ALA A 176 -0.36 -1.60 -12.00
CA ALA A 176 -1.19 -2.59 -11.35
C ALA A 176 -1.28 -3.85 -12.21
N ASP A 177 -1.00 -5.01 -11.62
CA ASP A 177 -1.24 -6.30 -12.26
C ASP A 177 -2.70 -6.71 -12.04
N THR A 178 -3.55 -6.42 -13.03
CA THR A 178 -4.95 -6.86 -13.03
C THR A 178 -5.15 -8.24 -13.65
N SER A 179 -4.10 -8.85 -14.23
CA SER A 179 -4.22 -10.12 -14.95
C SER A 179 -4.57 -11.30 -14.04
N GLN A 180 -4.37 -11.14 -12.72
CA GLN A 180 -4.62 -12.18 -11.72
C GLN A 180 -5.84 -11.90 -10.84
N ALA A 181 -6.62 -10.85 -11.15
CA ALA A 181 -7.81 -10.45 -10.40
C ALA A 181 -9.09 -11.05 -11.01
N THR A 182 -9.24 -12.37 -10.95
CA THR A 182 -10.43 -13.08 -11.45
C THR A 182 -11.51 -13.24 -10.38
N GLN A 183 -12.76 -13.52 -10.79
CA GLN A 183 -13.83 -13.83 -9.85
C GLN A 183 -13.53 -15.11 -9.06
N LEU A 184 -12.86 -16.09 -9.66
CA LEU A 184 -12.41 -17.31 -8.98
C LEU A 184 -11.50 -17.00 -7.78
N ILE A 185 -10.50 -16.11 -7.91
CA ILE A 185 -9.65 -15.73 -6.77
C ILE A 185 -10.47 -15.09 -5.65
N THR A 186 -11.43 -14.23 -6.01
CA THR A 186 -12.36 -13.62 -5.04
C THR A 186 -13.18 -14.68 -4.31
N ASP A 187 -13.85 -15.57 -5.05
CA ASP A 187 -14.67 -16.65 -4.49
C ASP A 187 -13.83 -17.57 -3.57
N LEU A 188 -12.59 -17.91 -3.97
CA LEU A 188 -11.67 -18.71 -3.16
C LEU A 188 -11.25 -18.01 -1.86
N THR A 189 -11.07 -16.68 -1.91
CA THR A 189 -10.64 -15.86 -0.77
C THR A 189 -11.78 -15.63 0.21
N ASP A 190 -12.96 -15.23 -0.28
CA ASP A 190 -14.14 -14.95 0.54
C ASP A 190 -14.63 -16.18 1.30
N ASN A 191 -14.47 -17.37 0.70
CA ASN A 191 -14.78 -18.65 1.35
C ASN A 191 -13.60 -19.23 2.18
N MET A 192 -12.51 -18.46 2.36
CA MET A 192 -11.32 -18.84 3.13
C MET A 192 -10.66 -20.16 2.68
N LEU A 193 -10.84 -20.57 1.43
CA LEU A 193 -10.51 -21.92 0.97
C LEU A 193 -9.01 -22.20 0.96
N PHE A 194 -8.17 -21.20 0.71
CA PHE A 194 -6.72 -21.34 0.80
C PHE A 194 -6.24 -21.73 2.20
N SER A 195 -6.79 -21.07 3.23
CA SER A 195 -6.43 -21.34 4.63
C SER A 195 -7.01 -22.68 5.08
N ALA A 196 -8.26 -22.99 4.70
CA ALA A 196 -8.91 -24.25 5.01
C ALA A 196 -8.16 -25.45 4.40
N TYR A 197 -7.78 -25.36 3.12
CA TYR A 197 -7.00 -26.42 2.47
C TYR A 197 -5.61 -26.57 3.07
N ALA A 198 -4.93 -25.46 3.36
CA ALA A 198 -3.62 -25.52 4.00
C ALA A 198 -3.68 -26.23 5.35
N LEU A 199 -4.73 -25.99 6.13
CA LEU A 199 -4.98 -26.64 7.41
C LEU A 199 -5.29 -28.14 7.25
N ASP A 200 -6.17 -28.50 6.33
CA ASP A 200 -6.62 -29.89 6.12
C ASP A 200 -5.54 -30.77 5.46
N LYS A 201 -4.85 -30.26 4.43
CA LYS A 201 -4.01 -31.08 3.54
C LYS A 201 -2.52 -30.81 3.61
N LEU A 202 -2.09 -29.61 3.97
CA LEU A 202 -0.67 -29.22 3.86
C LEU A 202 0.14 -29.39 5.17
N GLN A 203 -0.50 -29.72 6.30
CA GLN A 203 0.19 -29.99 7.56
C GLN A 203 1.32 -31.05 7.46
N PRO A 204 1.11 -32.22 6.81
CA PRO A 204 2.17 -33.22 6.65
C PRO A 204 3.35 -32.75 5.79
N VAL A 205 3.10 -31.81 4.86
CA VAL A 205 4.16 -31.18 4.06
C VAL A 205 4.95 -30.21 4.94
N LEU A 206 4.26 -29.36 5.71
CA LEU A 206 4.88 -28.37 6.61
C LEU A 206 5.76 -29.04 7.68
N ALA A 207 5.41 -30.25 8.13
CA ALA A 207 6.20 -31.02 9.09
C ALA A 207 7.63 -31.34 8.59
N ARG A 208 7.83 -31.43 7.27
CA ARG A 208 9.14 -31.77 6.65
C ARG A 208 10.14 -30.62 6.65
N TYR A 209 9.68 -29.39 6.91
CA TYR A 209 10.51 -28.19 6.85
C TYR A 209 10.72 -27.62 8.26
N PRO A 210 11.97 -27.55 8.76
CA PRO A 210 12.23 -27.05 10.11
C PRO A 210 12.04 -25.53 10.21
N THR A 211 12.30 -24.79 9.13
CA THR A 211 12.26 -23.32 9.11
C THR A 211 11.42 -22.79 7.96
N ALA A 212 10.91 -21.57 8.12
CA ALA A 212 10.20 -20.86 7.06
C ALA A 212 11.08 -20.73 5.81
N ASP A 213 12.38 -20.43 5.98
CA ASP A 213 13.34 -20.27 4.89
C ASP A 213 13.48 -21.54 4.05
N ALA A 214 13.56 -22.70 4.69
CA ALA A 214 13.65 -23.98 3.99
C ALA A 214 12.38 -24.21 3.15
N PHE A 215 11.19 -24.03 3.75
CA PHE A 215 9.92 -24.18 3.04
C PHE A 215 9.77 -23.21 1.87
N ILE A 216 10.04 -21.92 2.09
CA ILE A 216 9.88 -20.88 1.08
C ILE A 216 10.79 -21.15 -0.13
N LYS A 217 12.03 -21.61 0.10
CA LYS A 217 13.01 -21.87 -0.96
C LYS A 217 12.78 -23.20 -1.68
N GLN A 218 12.37 -24.25 -0.97
CA GLN A 218 12.42 -25.62 -1.49
C GLN A 218 11.05 -26.18 -1.88
N TYR A 219 9.96 -25.73 -1.25
CA TYR A 219 8.63 -26.24 -1.55
C TYR A 219 7.93 -25.41 -2.62
N ASN A 220 7.29 -26.07 -3.58
CA ASN A 220 6.40 -25.43 -4.54
C ASN A 220 5.11 -26.25 -4.64
N ILE A 221 3.97 -25.58 -4.84
CA ILE A 221 2.71 -26.25 -5.15
C ILE A 221 2.84 -26.88 -6.53
N ASP A 222 2.81 -28.21 -6.59
CA ASP A 222 2.84 -28.96 -7.84
C ASP A 222 1.44 -29.03 -8.48
N GLU A 223 1.36 -29.64 -9.66
CA GLU A 223 0.10 -29.77 -10.41
C GLU A 223 -0.90 -30.71 -9.72
N ALA A 224 -0.40 -31.73 -9.03
CA ALA A 224 -1.24 -32.68 -8.31
C ALA A 224 -1.94 -32.01 -7.12
N THR A 225 -1.18 -31.25 -6.31
CA THR A 225 -1.69 -30.46 -5.18
C THR A 225 -2.65 -29.39 -5.66
N LEU A 226 -2.34 -28.69 -6.76
CA LEU A 226 -3.25 -27.71 -7.34
C LEU A 226 -4.58 -28.36 -7.78
N LYS A 227 -4.53 -29.50 -8.47
CA LYS A 227 -5.75 -30.21 -8.90
C LYS A 227 -6.59 -30.66 -7.70
N ASP A 228 -5.94 -31.17 -6.67
CA ASP A 228 -6.62 -31.55 -5.42
C ASP A 228 -7.25 -30.32 -4.72
N PHE A 229 -6.54 -29.19 -4.67
CA PHE A 229 -7.11 -27.93 -4.17
C PHE A 229 -8.32 -27.46 -4.98
N VAL A 230 -8.29 -27.55 -6.30
CA VAL A 230 -9.42 -27.19 -7.18
C VAL A 230 -10.63 -28.08 -6.88
N LEU A 231 -10.44 -29.40 -6.72
CA LEU A 231 -11.50 -30.32 -6.33
C LEU A 231 -12.03 -30.05 -4.92
N TYR A 232 -11.14 -29.71 -3.98
CA TYR A 232 -11.50 -29.30 -2.63
C TYR A 232 -12.39 -28.05 -2.65
N ALA A 233 -11.97 -27.01 -3.38
CA ALA A 233 -12.69 -25.76 -3.51
C ALA A 233 -14.06 -25.95 -4.17
N TYR A 234 -14.14 -26.77 -5.23
CA TYR A 234 -15.38 -27.04 -5.96
C TYR A 234 -16.50 -27.58 -5.06
N LYS A 235 -16.16 -28.29 -3.96
CA LYS A 235 -17.15 -28.77 -2.99
C LYS A 235 -17.92 -27.62 -2.33
N THR A 236 -17.32 -26.45 -2.18
CA THR A 236 -17.92 -25.26 -1.57
C THR A 236 -18.50 -24.33 -2.63
N ILE A 237 -17.70 -23.90 -3.61
CA ILE A 237 -18.12 -22.84 -4.56
C ILE A 237 -18.97 -23.37 -5.72
N LYS A 238 -18.98 -24.68 -5.99
CA LYS A 238 -19.78 -25.39 -7.02
C LYS A 238 -19.62 -24.90 -8.47
N ARG A 239 -18.80 -23.88 -8.71
CA ARG A 239 -18.46 -23.32 -10.01
C ARG A 239 -16.98 -23.01 -10.06
N ILE A 240 -16.32 -23.40 -11.15
CA ILE A 240 -14.94 -23.00 -11.45
C ILE A 240 -14.90 -22.78 -12.95
N ASP A 241 -14.71 -21.54 -13.36
CA ASP A 241 -14.52 -21.21 -14.77
C ASP A 241 -13.13 -21.69 -15.22
N ALA A 242 -13.08 -22.38 -16.36
CA ALA A 242 -11.84 -22.98 -16.84
C ALA A 242 -10.82 -21.93 -17.32
N HIS A 243 -11.29 -20.82 -17.89
CA HIS A 243 -10.44 -19.72 -18.34
C HIS A 243 -9.86 -18.99 -17.13
N GLU A 244 -10.69 -18.61 -16.16
CA GLU A 244 -10.24 -17.97 -14.93
C GLU A 244 -9.26 -18.85 -14.15
N LEU A 245 -9.47 -20.17 -14.12
CA LEU A 245 -8.55 -21.11 -13.50
C LEU A 245 -7.18 -21.12 -14.19
N GLN A 246 -7.14 -21.10 -15.53
CA GLN A 246 -5.88 -21.06 -16.27
C GLN A 246 -5.13 -19.75 -16.01
N GLU A 247 -5.82 -18.61 -16.08
CA GLU A 247 -5.24 -17.29 -15.82
C GLU A 247 -4.72 -17.15 -14.39
N SER A 248 -5.51 -17.62 -13.42
CA SER A 248 -5.22 -17.43 -11.98
C SER A 248 -4.30 -18.49 -11.40
N LYS A 249 -3.92 -19.50 -12.18
CA LYS A 249 -3.11 -20.62 -11.71
C LYS A 249 -1.83 -20.19 -10.95
N PRO A 250 -1.04 -19.22 -11.43
CA PRO A 250 0.14 -18.75 -10.70
C PRO A 250 -0.22 -18.12 -9.35
N ALA A 251 -1.23 -17.24 -9.31
CA ALA A 251 -1.76 -16.64 -8.09
C ALA A 251 -2.23 -17.69 -7.09
N ILE A 252 -3.07 -18.64 -7.53
CA ILE A 252 -3.62 -19.71 -6.69
C ILE A 252 -2.48 -20.47 -6.01
N LYS A 253 -1.47 -20.90 -6.78
CA LYS A 253 -0.30 -21.60 -6.22
C LYS A 253 0.46 -20.75 -5.21
N ASN A 254 0.67 -19.47 -5.49
CA ASN A 254 1.40 -18.57 -4.60
C ASN A 254 0.64 -18.30 -3.29
N ILE A 255 -0.67 -18.01 -3.38
CA ILE A 255 -1.54 -17.76 -2.22
C ILE A 255 -1.70 -19.02 -1.38
N LEU A 256 -1.82 -20.19 -2.00
CA LEU A 256 -1.89 -21.47 -1.29
C LEU A 256 -0.59 -21.78 -0.54
N LYS A 257 0.57 -21.58 -1.18
CA LYS A 257 1.89 -21.70 -0.53
C LYS A 257 2.03 -20.69 0.61
N ALA A 258 1.59 -19.45 0.42
CA ALA A 258 1.64 -18.41 1.44
C ALA A 258 0.76 -18.78 2.64
N SER A 259 -0.46 -19.27 2.38
CA SER A 259 -1.41 -19.71 3.41
C SER A 259 -0.86 -20.87 4.24
N ALA A 260 -0.19 -21.83 3.60
CA ALA A 260 0.55 -22.87 4.32
C ALA A 260 1.70 -22.30 5.16
N ALA A 261 2.49 -21.36 4.63
CA ALA A 261 3.56 -20.71 5.40
C ALA A 261 3.01 -19.98 6.63
N ARG A 262 1.87 -19.29 6.49
CA ARG A 262 1.18 -18.60 7.60
C ARG A 262 0.84 -19.55 8.74
N LEU A 263 0.34 -20.73 8.40
CA LEU A 263 -0.14 -21.72 9.36
C LEU A 263 0.93 -22.14 10.37
N LYS A 264 2.20 -22.27 9.93
CA LYS A 264 3.30 -22.70 10.80
C LYS A 264 4.17 -21.56 11.33
N TRP A 265 4.42 -20.52 10.54
CA TRP A 265 5.39 -19.46 10.87
C TRP A 265 4.78 -18.04 10.91
N GLY A 266 3.45 -17.93 10.80
CA GLY A 266 2.74 -16.67 10.92
C GLY A 266 2.89 -15.72 9.73
N ASN A 267 2.48 -14.47 9.94
CA ASN A 267 2.33 -13.48 8.87
C ASN A 267 3.64 -13.11 8.18
N ASN A 268 4.77 -13.14 8.89
CA ASN A 268 6.06 -12.84 8.28
C ASN A 268 6.39 -13.84 7.17
N ALA A 269 6.14 -15.14 7.37
CA ALA A 269 6.38 -16.14 6.34
C ALA A 269 5.36 -16.03 5.19
N TYR A 270 4.10 -15.73 5.49
CA TYR A 270 3.06 -15.49 4.48
C TYR A 270 3.48 -14.41 3.47
N PHE A 271 3.83 -13.21 3.97
CA PHE A 271 4.18 -12.09 3.10
C PHE A 271 5.49 -12.32 2.37
N ARG A 272 6.47 -13.02 2.97
CA ARG A 272 7.69 -13.43 2.26
C ARG A 272 7.41 -14.33 1.06
N VAL A 273 6.40 -15.20 1.14
CA VAL A 273 5.97 -16.00 -0.02
C VAL A 273 5.29 -15.11 -1.06
N LEU A 274 4.30 -14.32 -0.66
CA LEU A 274 3.56 -13.47 -1.61
C LEU A 274 4.47 -12.51 -2.36
N ASN A 275 5.35 -11.82 -1.63
CA ASN A 275 6.24 -10.79 -2.16
C ASN A 275 7.27 -11.34 -3.17
N ASN A 276 7.56 -12.64 -3.17
CA ASN A 276 8.44 -13.24 -4.18
C ASN A 276 7.84 -13.21 -5.59
N ALA A 277 6.52 -13.11 -5.73
CA ALA A 277 5.83 -12.99 -7.01
C ALA A 277 5.45 -11.53 -7.33
N ASP A 278 5.51 -10.62 -6.36
CA ASP A 278 5.05 -9.24 -6.50
C ASP A 278 6.08 -8.36 -7.23
N GLU A 279 5.71 -7.85 -8.40
CA GLU A 279 6.60 -7.00 -9.22
C GLU A 279 6.90 -5.64 -8.56
N THR A 280 5.99 -5.10 -7.76
CA THR A 280 6.23 -3.84 -7.03
C THR A 280 7.31 -4.07 -5.97
N PHE A 281 7.22 -5.16 -5.22
CA PHE A 281 8.23 -5.55 -4.23
C PHE A 281 9.59 -5.83 -4.89
N LYS A 282 9.62 -6.59 -5.98
CA LYS A 282 10.86 -6.86 -6.74
C LYS A 282 11.50 -5.58 -7.27
N THR A 283 10.69 -4.62 -7.74
CA THR A 283 11.17 -3.33 -8.24
C THR A 283 11.73 -2.48 -7.10
N ALA A 284 11.05 -2.48 -5.95
CA ALA A 284 11.47 -1.76 -4.76
C ALA A 284 12.80 -2.29 -4.18
N ALA A 285 13.00 -3.61 -4.19
CA ALA A 285 14.21 -4.26 -3.70
C ALA A 285 15.47 -3.96 -4.56
N LYS A 286 15.29 -3.45 -5.78
CA LYS A 286 16.41 -3.07 -6.68
C LYS A 286 16.91 -1.64 -6.49
N GLN A 287 16.16 -0.79 -5.79
CA GLN A 287 16.56 0.60 -5.52
C GLN A 287 17.62 0.64 -4.42
#